data_AF-A0A9W6U286-F1
#
_entry.id   AF-A0A9W6U286-F1
#
_cell.length_a   1.000
_cell.length_b   1.000
_cell.length_c   1.000
_cell.angle_alpha   90.00
_cell.angle_beta   90.00
_cell.angle_gamma   90.00
#
_symmetry.space_group_name_H-M   'P 1'
#
loop_
_entity.id
_entity.type
_entity.pdbx_description
1 polymer ?
#
loop_
_entity_poly.entity_id
_entity_poly.type
_entity_poly.pdbx_seq_one_letter_code
_entity_poly.pdbx_strand_id
1 'polypeptide(L)'
;MDHVKCRRVGITGFPTLMTLNFDKKNPKAENKRIIGTHTVQEVKDYVNSVFAEAAFNETGTYPPGYTPPEQKGSKAEEKKEEEKKAEPTSGEPAKEAKEAPKVSETPKPALWEESTLPMNQTTRIQDAASAFVFGLKQGAFMASDVMDDEEFDALKGWLKMVSETFPGAINRKVIRPLYEKVKEKELLDFDTWDAIVKEWQEGSVAAFKAEEARFDFTDVKVPEWQRMNDLFLGQGATYRACALYTCGQWNMFHMLSLNPPETGARSSELMVSVVASIRRFMKHFFGCVNCRDHFLKENTVETVKKIKDAEDKPLALRRWLWEQHNSVNKRLHHPIWPKPEACPTCGNEDAWELIEVDKWLSNTYGYRDVVVPLAKPAVTAPMGTAAALRREDKKETKVPDITEQVKTEAEEAKENSVVDASKPKGPTAVEPKGGDEYRPKDAELGIKNAANTKELVADTKTEPKDGLQGVTAPPVTLFAWYILPIAAVGGYLLFVRSRGKKKAYRQVPRK
;
A
#
# COMPACT_ATOMS: atom_id res chain seq x y z
N MET A 1 -8.35 8.95 -7.09
CA MET A 1 -7.63 8.50 -8.29
C MET A 1 -8.56 8.56 -9.48
N ASP A 2 -8.06 9.00 -10.62
CA ASP A 2 -8.79 8.91 -11.88
C ASP A 2 -8.87 7.44 -12.36
N HIS A 3 -9.95 7.08 -13.05
CA HIS A 3 -10.24 5.73 -13.54
C HIS A 3 -9.13 5.16 -14.45
N VAL A 4 -8.39 6.02 -15.15
CA VAL A 4 -7.22 5.65 -15.96
C VAL A 4 -6.08 5.15 -15.09
N LYS A 5 -5.81 5.82 -13.97
CA LYS A 5 -4.79 5.41 -13.00
C LYS A 5 -5.14 4.08 -12.35
N CYS A 6 -6.39 3.91 -11.89
CA CYS A 6 -6.85 2.65 -11.29
C CYS A 6 -6.67 1.45 -12.24
N ARG A 7 -6.94 1.63 -13.54
CA ARG A 7 -6.74 0.59 -14.55
C ARG A 7 -5.25 0.25 -14.74
N ARG A 8 -4.37 1.26 -14.74
CA ARG A 8 -2.92 1.07 -14.90
C ARG A 8 -2.28 0.31 -13.72
N VAL A 9 -2.73 0.57 -12.49
CA VAL A 9 -2.21 -0.13 -11.30
C VAL A 9 -2.91 -1.46 -10.99
N GLY A 10 -3.76 -1.96 -11.90
CA GLY A 10 -4.45 -3.24 -11.72
C GLY A 10 -5.45 -3.25 -10.56
N ILE A 11 -5.94 -2.08 -10.13
CA ILE A 11 -6.98 -1.99 -9.12
C ILE A 11 -8.29 -2.46 -9.76
N THR A 12 -8.75 -3.64 -9.34
CA THR A 12 -10.00 -4.27 -9.80
C THR A 12 -11.23 -3.79 -9.03
N GLY A 13 -11.05 -3.03 -7.94
CA GLY A 13 -12.15 -2.41 -7.23
C GLY A 13 -11.79 -1.28 -6.26
N PHE A 14 -12.78 -0.45 -5.93
CA PHE A 14 -12.62 0.70 -5.03
C PHE A 14 -12.87 0.26 -3.58
N PRO A 15 -11.99 0.59 -2.61
CA PRO A 15 -12.05 0.05 -1.24
C PRO A 15 -13.16 0.68 -0.38
N THR A 16 -13.70 1.84 -0.79
CA THR A 16 -14.81 2.50 -0.10
C THR A 16 -15.55 3.38 -1.09
N LEU A 17 -16.88 3.28 -1.13
CA LEU A 17 -17.75 4.20 -1.85
C LEU A 17 -18.40 5.17 -0.86
N MET A 18 -18.01 6.43 -0.92
CA MET A 18 -18.59 7.51 -0.13
C MET A 18 -19.41 8.41 -1.04
N THR A 19 -20.64 8.74 -0.64
CA THR A 19 -21.44 9.77 -1.32
C THR A 19 -21.73 10.93 -0.39
N LEU A 20 -21.53 12.13 -0.95
CA LEU A 20 -21.89 13.38 -0.32
C LEU A 20 -23.33 13.73 -0.68
N ASN A 21 -24.08 14.23 0.30
CA ASN A 21 -25.44 14.68 0.12
C ASN A 21 -25.48 15.87 -0.87
N PHE A 22 -26.29 15.74 -1.91
CA PHE A 22 -26.54 16.78 -2.91
C PHE A 22 -27.74 17.68 -2.56
N ASP A 23 -28.31 17.55 -1.36
CA ASP A 23 -29.36 18.44 -0.85
C ASP A 23 -28.89 19.91 -0.88
N LYS A 24 -29.67 20.76 -1.55
CA LYS A 24 -29.44 22.21 -1.65
C LYS A 24 -29.44 22.91 -0.28
N LYS A 25 -30.07 22.32 0.73
CA LYS A 25 -30.14 22.88 2.09
C LYS A 25 -28.96 22.49 2.99
N ASN A 26 -28.33 21.33 2.76
CA ASN A 26 -27.18 20.83 3.52
C ASN A 26 -26.14 20.14 2.61
N PRO A 27 -25.52 20.87 1.66
CA PRO A 27 -24.49 20.28 0.82
C PRO A 27 -23.26 19.93 1.67
N LYS A 28 -22.66 18.75 1.41
CA LYS A 28 -21.40 18.24 2.02
C LYS A 28 -21.52 17.36 3.28
N ALA A 29 -22.71 16.97 3.73
CA ALA A 29 -22.83 15.89 4.71
C ALA A 29 -22.67 14.53 4.02
N GLU A 30 -21.89 13.61 4.57
CA GLU A 30 -21.80 12.24 4.06
C GLU A 30 -23.14 11.53 4.30
N ASN A 31 -23.77 11.03 3.23
CA ASN A 31 -25.08 10.38 3.31
C ASN A 31 -24.93 8.86 3.44
N LYS A 32 -24.06 8.26 2.62
CA LYS A 32 -23.92 6.82 2.53
C LYS A 32 -22.47 6.42 2.29
N ARG A 33 -22.04 5.42 3.04
CA ARG A 33 -20.73 4.77 2.93
C ARG A 33 -20.92 3.29 2.70
N ILE A 34 -20.24 2.75 1.71
CA ILE A 34 -20.11 1.31 1.53
C ILE A 34 -18.62 0.97 1.64
N ILE A 35 -18.28 0.08 2.56
CA ILE A 35 -16.91 -0.37 2.83
C ILE A 35 -16.76 -1.75 2.21
N GLY A 36 -15.70 -1.95 1.42
CA GLY A 36 -15.45 -3.20 0.72
C GLY A 36 -14.84 -2.95 -0.66
N THR A 37 -14.33 -4.01 -1.29
CA THR A 37 -13.80 -3.92 -2.66
C THR A 37 -14.96 -3.96 -3.65
N HIS A 38 -15.18 -2.87 -4.39
CA HIS A 38 -16.28 -2.76 -5.35
C HIS A 38 -15.81 -2.73 -6.80
N THR A 39 -16.38 -3.56 -7.65
CA THR A 39 -16.20 -3.53 -9.11
C THR A 39 -16.66 -2.19 -9.69
N VAL A 40 -16.15 -1.84 -10.87
CA VAL A 40 -16.56 -0.62 -11.60
C VAL A 40 -18.07 -0.56 -11.83
N GLN A 41 -18.71 -1.71 -12.05
CA GLN A 41 -20.15 -1.75 -12.27
C GLN A 41 -20.92 -1.45 -10.97
N GLU A 42 -20.48 -2.01 -9.83
CA GLU A 42 -21.08 -1.69 -8.53
C GLU A 42 -20.93 -0.21 -8.16
N VAL A 43 -19.81 0.42 -8.55
CA VAL A 43 -19.65 1.88 -8.39
C VAL A 43 -20.64 2.65 -9.24
N LYS A 44 -20.80 2.28 -10.51
CA LYS A 44 -21.76 2.93 -11.42
C LYS A 44 -23.19 2.76 -10.92
N ASP A 45 -23.55 1.55 -10.48
CA ASP A 45 -24.88 1.24 -9.96
C ASP A 45 -25.15 2.02 -8.66
N TYR A 46 -24.16 2.13 -7.78
CA TYR A 46 -24.23 2.94 -6.58
C TYR A 46 -24.43 4.43 -6.90
N VAL A 47 -23.64 4.99 -7.81
CA VAL A 47 -23.77 6.39 -8.25
C VAL A 47 -25.16 6.64 -8.86
N ASN A 48 -25.63 5.74 -9.73
CA ASN A 48 -26.96 5.82 -10.32
C ASN A 48 -28.07 5.76 -9.26
N SER A 49 -27.93 4.92 -8.24
CA SER A 49 -28.91 4.84 -7.15
C SER A 49 -29.01 6.14 -6.36
N VAL A 50 -27.88 6.78 -6.08
CA VAL A 50 -27.84 8.05 -5.35
C VAL A 50 -28.42 9.20 -6.17
N PHE A 51 -28.17 9.25 -7.48
CA PHE A 51 -28.82 10.23 -8.36
C PHE A 51 -30.33 10.02 -8.44
N ALA A 52 -30.78 8.77 -8.49
CA ALA A 52 -32.21 8.46 -8.54
C ALA A 52 -32.93 8.77 -7.23
N GLU A 53 -32.32 8.51 -6.07
CA GLU A 53 -32.82 8.92 -4.76
C GLU A 53 -32.87 10.45 -4.63
N ALA A 54 -31.85 11.17 -5.09
CA ALA A 54 -31.85 12.63 -5.09
C ALA A 54 -32.97 13.21 -5.98
N ALA A 55 -33.14 12.67 -7.19
CA ALA A 55 -34.23 13.06 -8.09
C ALA A 55 -35.62 12.76 -7.51
N PHE A 56 -35.78 11.61 -6.84
CA PHE A 56 -37.03 11.26 -6.15
C PHE A 56 -37.31 12.22 -4.99
N ASN A 57 -36.31 12.57 -4.19
CA ASN A 57 -36.50 13.51 -3.08
C ASN A 57 -36.86 14.94 -3.55
N GLU A 58 -36.39 15.35 -4.73
CA GLU A 58 -36.75 16.67 -5.31
C GLU A 58 -38.09 16.67 -6.04
N THR A 59 -38.49 15.57 -6.69
CA THR A 59 -39.64 15.54 -7.61
C THR A 59 -40.79 14.65 -7.15
N GLY A 60 -40.59 13.82 -6.13
CA GLY A 60 -41.52 12.79 -5.69
C GLY A 60 -41.62 11.57 -6.63
N THR A 61 -40.81 11.52 -7.69
CA THR A 61 -40.84 10.47 -8.72
C THR A 61 -39.45 10.00 -9.12
N TYR A 62 -39.27 8.70 -9.38
CA TYR A 62 -37.98 8.16 -9.80
C TYR A 62 -37.71 8.49 -11.28
N PRO A 63 -36.44 8.67 -11.67
CA PRO A 63 -36.08 8.95 -13.06
C PRO A 63 -36.44 7.76 -13.98
N PRO A 64 -36.83 8.03 -15.25
CA PRO A 64 -37.20 6.99 -16.20
C PRO A 64 -36.08 5.95 -16.38
N GLY A 65 -36.42 4.66 -16.24
CA GLY A 65 -35.48 3.55 -16.39
C GLY A 65 -34.75 3.12 -15.10
N TYR A 66 -34.97 3.82 -13.97
CA TYR A 66 -34.50 3.37 -12.66
C TYR A 66 -35.58 2.55 -11.95
N THR A 67 -35.23 1.36 -11.44
CA THR A 67 -36.13 0.51 -10.65
C THR A 67 -35.55 0.33 -9.24
N PRO A 68 -36.24 0.78 -8.18
CA PRO A 68 -35.77 0.63 -6.80
C PRO A 68 -35.57 -0.85 -6.42
N PRO A 69 -34.59 -1.17 -5.57
CA PRO A 69 -34.29 -2.54 -5.16
C PRO A 69 -35.48 -3.29 -4.55
N GLU A 70 -36.36 -2.59 -3.82
CA GLU A 70 -37.56 -3.16 -3.18
C GLU A 70 -38.58 -3.70 -4.19
N GLN A 71 -38.57 -3.24 -5.44
CA GLN A 71 -39.45 -3.74 -6.52
C GLN A 71 -38.81 -4.84 -7.38
N LYS A 72 -37.52 -5.16 -7.17
CA LYS A 72 -36.87 -6.29 -7.87
C LYS A 72 -37.16 -7.65 -7.23
N GLY A 73 -37.55 -7.67 -5.95
CA GLY A 73 -37.94 -8.90 -5.24
C GLY A 73 -39.29 -9.46 -5.71
N SER A 74 -40.29 -8.59 -5.93
CA SER A 74 -41.66 -9.02 -6.25
C SER A 74 -41.82 -9.67 -7.63
N LYS A 75 -41.02 -9.26 -8.63
CA LYS A 75 -41.03 -9.90 -9.96
C LYS A 75 -40.37 -11.28 -10.00
N ALA A 76 -39.53 -11.60 -9.02
CA ALA A 76 -38.90 -12.92 -8.92
C ALA A 76 -39.81 -13.94 -8.20
N GLU A 77 -40.74 -13.47 -7.36
CA GLU A 77 -41.73 -14.30 -6.67
C GLU A 77 -42.94 -14.66 -7.55
N GLU A 78 -43.41 -13.74 -8.41
CA GLU A 78 -44.51 -14.04 -9.36
C GLU A 78 -44.19 -15.16 -10.36
N LYS A 79 -42.90 -15.41 -10.67
CA LYS A 79 -42.49 -16.52 -11.55
C LYS A 79 -42.39 -17.87 -10.84
N LYS A 80 -42.51 -17.94 -9.52
CA LYS A 80 -42.42 -19.18 -8.74
C LYS A 80 -43.79 -19.71 -8.27
N GLU A 81 -44.86 -18.92 -8.35
CA GLU A 81 -46.19 -19.33 -7.89
C GLU A 81 -47.05 -20.05 -8.94
N GLU A 82 -46.65 -20.10 -10.22
CA GLU A 82 -47.43 -20.84 -11.25
C GLU A 82 -47.25 -22.36 -11.21
N GLU A 83 -46.32 -22.91 -10.42
CA GLU A 83 -45.99 -24.35 -10.45
C GLU A 83 -46.46 -25.17 -9.23
N LYS A 84 -47.23 -24.59 -8.30
CA LYS A 84 -47.77 -25.35 -7.14
C LYS A 84 -49.24 -25.06 -6.86
N LYS A 85 -50.10 -25.52 -7.77
CA LYS A 85 -51.52 -25.77 -7.48
C LYS A 85 -51.78 -27.28 -7.35
N ALA A 86 -51.97 -27.75 -6.12
CA ALA A 86 -52.77 -28.92 -5.77
C ALA A 86 -53.10 -28.88 -4.26
N GLU A 87 -54.25 -28.27 -3.97
CA GLU A 87 -55.25 -28.45 -2.89
C GLU A 87 -55.15 -29.62 -1.87
N PRO A 88 -55.99 -29.68 -0.80
CA PRO A 88 -56.56 -28.60 0.06
C PRO A 88 -56.76 -28.98 1.57
N THR A 89 -57.43 -28.08 2.32
CA THR A 89 -58.19 -28.22 3.61
C THR A 89 -57.38 -28.23 4.93
N SER A 90 -57.78 -27.61 6.05
CA SER A 90 -59.03 -26.94 6.51
C SER A 90 -58.75 -26.10 7.78
N GLY A 91 -59.64 -25.16 8.14
CA GLY A 91 -59.85 -24.72 9.54
C GLY A 91 -59.74 -23.21 9.81
N GLU A 92 -60.86 -22.61 10.24
CA GLU A 92 -61.19 -21.17 10.36
C GLU A 92 -61.01 -20.64 11.83
N PRO A 93 -61.37 -19.39 12.23
CA PRO A 93 -60.41 -18.36 12.69
C PRO A 93 -60.66 -17.79 14.11
N ALA A 94 -59.72 -16.99 14.67
CA ALA A 94 -60.02 -16.07 15.77
C ALA A 94 -59.05 -14.86 15.92
N LYS A 95 -59.58 -13.68 15.55
CA LYS A 95 -59.53 -12.33 16.16
C LYS A 95 -58.30 -11.76 16.88
N GLU A 96 -57.81 -10.66 16.28
CA GLU A 96 -57.42 -9.33 16.82
C GLU A 96 -56.99 -9.17 18.29
N ALA A 97 -55.79 -8.62 18.48
CA ALA A 97 -55.58 -7.40 19.26
C ALA A 97 -54.25 -6.72 18.86
N LYS A 98 -54.33 -5.45 18.48
CA LYS A 98 -53.21 -4.55 18.19
C LYS A 98 -52.53 -4.14 19.51
N GLU A 99 -51.25 -4.43 19.65
CA GLU A 99 -50.35 -3.69 20.56
C GLU A 99 -49.29 -2.97 19.73
N ALA A 100 -49.16 -1.66 19.99
CA ALA A 100 -48.16 -0.81 19.36
C ALA A 100 -46.75 -1.23 19.79
N PRO A 101 -45.76 -1.31 18.87
CA PRO A 101 -44.40 -1.61 19.27
C PRO A 101 -43.83 -0.45 20.06
N LYS A 102 -43.46 -0.70 21.32
CA LYS A 102 -42.51 0.12 22.06
C LYS A 102 -41.27 0.28 21.19
N VAL A 103 -40.98 1.50 20.79
CA VAL A 103 -39.70 1.89 20.21
C VAL A 103 -38.66 1.66 21.28
N SER A 104 -38.05 0.48 21.26
CA SER A 104 -36.75 0.29 21.90
C SER A 104 -35.81 1.24 21.16
N GLU A 105 -35.29 2.23 21.86
CA GLU A 105 -34.13 2.98 21.38
C GLU A 105 -32.97 1.98 21.25
N THR A 106 -32.86 1.36 20.07
CA THR A 106 -31.61 0.76 19.62
C THR A 106 -30.56 1.85 19.77
N PRO A 107 -29.49 1.63 20.56
CA PRO A 107 -28.38 2.57 20.62
C PRO A 107 -27.92 2.82 19.19
N LYS A 108 -27.76 4.09 18.82
CA LYS A 108 -27.17 4.45 17.52
C LYS A 108 -25.91 3.59 17.32
N PRO A 109 -25.76 2.91 16.17
CA PRO A 109 -24.59 2.07 15.94
C PRO A 109 -23.33 2.90 16.12
N ALA A 110 -22.33 2.34 16.81
CA ALA A 110 -21.06 3.01 17.02
C ALA A 110 -20.51 3.45 15.65
N LEU A 111 -20.12 4.73 15.54
CA LEU A 111 -19.54 5.28 14.30
C LEU A 111 -18.18 4.64 13.95
N TRP A 112 -17.62 3.85 14.87
CA TRP A 112 -16.37 3.14 14.75
C TRP A 112 -16.42 1.85 15.58
N GLU A 113 -15.86 0.77 15.04
CA GLU A 113 -15.61 -0.48 15.75
C GLU A 113 -14.11 -0.73 15.81
N GLU A 114 -13.63 -1.09 17.00
CA GLU A 114 -12.25 -1.50 17.19
C GLU A 114 -12.00 -2.84 16.49
N SER A 115 -10.80 -2.99 15.93
CA SER A 115 -10.38 -4.30 15.45
C SER A 115 -10.35 -5.29 16.60
N THR A 116 -11.00 -6.43 16.40
CA THR A 116 -10.98 -7.56 17.35
C THR A 116 -9.73 -8.43 17.19
N LEU A 117 -8.89 -8.15 16.20
CA LEU A 117 -7.67 -8.90 15.92
C LEU A 117 -6.56 -8.53 16.91
N PRO A 118 -5.74 -9.50 17.35
CA PRO A 118 -4.70 -9.26 18.34
C PRO A 118 -3.59 -8.34 17.80
N MET A 119 -3.28 -7.28 18.54
CA MET A 119 -2.24 -6.32 18.18
C MET A 119 -0.98 -6.45 19.06
N ASN A 120 0.09 -7.01 18.51
CA ASN A 120 1.39 -7.20 19.16
C ASN A 120 2.52 -6.51 18.36
N GLN A 121 3.79 -6.72 18.72
CA GLN A 121 4.91 -6.10 17.98
C GLN A 121 4.97 -6.59 16.52
N THR A 122 4.86 -7.90 16.29
CA THR A 122 4.88 -8.49 14.93
C THR A 122 3.76 -7.92 14.05
N THR A 123 2.51 -7.89 14.54
CA THR A 123 1.40 -7.41 13.71
C THR A 123 1.46 -5.89 13.48
N ARG A 124 1.96 -5.11 14.44
CA ARG A 124 2.16 -3.65 14.26
C ARG A 124 3.16 -3.34 13.16
N ILE A 125 4.32 -3.99 13.13
CA ILE A 125 5.32 -3.74 12.09
C ILE A 125 4.82 -4.24 10.71
N GLN A 126 4.07 -5.35 10.66
CA GLN A 126 3.43 -5.81 9.41
C GLN A 126 2.43 -4.79 8.87
N ASP A 127 1.60 -4.22 9.74
CA ASP A 127 0.61 -3.20 9.36
C ASP A 127 1.27 -1.88 8.94
N ALA A 128 2.36 -1.50 9.60
CA ALA A 128 3.14 -0.33 9.22
C ALA A 128 3.89 -0.52 7.90
N ALA A 129 4.48 -1.70 7.67
CA ALA A 129 5.10 -2.03 6.39
C ALA A 129 4.07 -2.03 5.26
N SER A 130 2.88 -2.56 5.52
CA SER A 130 1.75 -2.52 4.57
C SER A 130 1.32 -1.08 4.28
N ALA A 131 1.17 -0.23 5.31
CA ALA A 131 0.89 1.19 5.12
C ALA A 131 2.01 1.92 4.33
N PHE A 132 3.28 1.58 4.57
CA PHE A 132 4.40 2.12 3.81
C PHE A 132 4.29 1.74 2.32
N VAL A 133 4.12 0.46 2.00
CA VAL A 133 3.94 -0.03 0.62
C VAL A 133 2.72 0.62 -0.05
N PHE A 134 1.61 0.74 0.68
CA PHE A 134 0.42 1.42 0.17
C PHE A 134 0.71 2.88 -0.16
N GLY A 135 1.43 3.60 0.71
CA GLY A 135 1.86 4.97 0.46
C GLY A 135 2.74 5.10 -0.78
N LEU A 136 3.68 4.17 -1.00
CA LEU A 136 4.53 4.17 -2.19
C LEU A 136 3.74 3.94 -3.47
N LYS A 137 2.82 2.96 -3.49
CA LYS A 137 2.12 2.54 -4.71
C LYS A 137 0.87 3.36 -5.02
N GLN A 138 0.19 3.84 -3.99
CA GLN A 138 -1.11 4.50 -4.11
C GLN A 138 -1.06 5.98 -3.69
N GLY A 139 -0.22 6.33 -2.71
CA GLY A 139 -0.15 7.69 -2.16
C GLY A 139 0.73 8.65 -2.95
N ALA A 140 1.88 8.20 -3.46
CA ALA A 140 2.89 9.06 -4.06
C ALA A 140 2.42 9.84 -5.31
N PHE A 141 1.58 9.23 -6.15
CA PHE A 141 1.12 9.81 -7.43
C PHE A 141 -0.41 9.92 -7.53
N MET A 142 -1.08 10.31 -6.43
CA MET A 142 -2.54 10.43 -6.46
C MET A 142 -3.06 11.54 -7.38
N ALA A 143 -2.39 12.70 -7.39
CA ALA A 143 -2.89 13.93 -8.00
C ALA A 143 -2.39 14.14 -9.43
N SER A 144 -1.11 13.85 -9.70
CA SER A 144 -0.43 14.10 -10.97
C SER A 144 0.32 12.85 -11.46
N ASP A 145 0.66 12.80 -12.76
CA ASP A 145 1.54 11.77 -13.35
C ASP A 145 3.03 12.16 -13.29
N VAL A 146 3.31 13.42 -12.97
CA VAL A 146 4.65 13.97 -12.74
C VAL A 146 4.62 14.71 -11.42
N MET A 147 5.56 14.38 -10.54
CA MET A 147 5.66 14.97 -9.22
C MET A 147 6.26 16.39 -9.32
N ASP A 148 5.66 17.36 -8.63
CA ASP A 148 6.27 18.70 -8.54
C ASP A 148 7.49 18.71 -7.60
N ASP A 149 8.25 19.81 -7.61
CA ASP A 149 9.50 19.91 -6.85
C ASP A 149 9.30 19.79 -5.32
N GLU A 150 8.22 20.37 -4.78
CA GLU A 150 7.93 20.32 -3.33
C GLU A 150 7.53 18.91 -2.89
N GLU A 151 6.67 18.27 -3.68
CA GLU A 151 6.26 16.89 -3.52
C GLU A 151 7.49 15.98 -3.63
N PHE A 152 8.34 16.17 -4.63
CA PHE A 152 9.48 15.29 -4.85
C PHE A 152 10.52 15.40 -3.73
N ASP A 153 10.81 16.62 -3.28
CA ASP A 153 11.65 16.83 -2.10
C ASP A 153 11.01 16.21 -0.83
N ALA A 154 9.68 16.25 -0.70
CA ALA A 154 8.98 15.60 0.40
C ALA A 154 9.11 14.07 0.34
N LEU A 155 9.03 13.47 -0.86
CA LEU A 155 9.22 12.04 -1.06
C LEU A 155 10.66 11.62 -0.73
N LYS A 156 11.67 12.36 -1.20
CA LYS A 156 13.08 12.10 -0.88
C LYS A 156 13.31 12.13 0.63
N GLY A 157 12.81 13.17 1.31
CA GLY A 157 12.91 13.28 2.77
C GLY A 157 12.21 12.14 3.50
N TRP A 158 11.01 11.75 3.05
CA TRP A 158 10.27 10.62 3.60
C TRP A 158 11.04 9.30 3.45
N LEU A 159 11.53 8.98 2.26
CA LEU A 159 12.28 7.74 1.99
C LEU A 159 13.58 7.69 2.80
N LYS A 160 14.32 8.80 2.87
CA LYS A 160 15.55 8.89 3.68
C LYS A 160 15.23 8.60 5.15
N MET A 161 14.27 9.32 5.72
CA MET A 161 13.91 9.21 7.14
C MET A 161 13.39 7.81 7.49
N VAL A 162 12.55 7.21 6.64
CA VAL A 162 12.06 5.83 6.84
C VAL A 162 13.22 4.82 6.72
N SER A 163 14.11 4.96 5.74
CA SER A 163 15.29 4.10 5.61
C SER A 163 16.25 4.18 6.80
N GLU A 164 16.19 5.28 7.55
CA GLU A 164 17.00 5.49 8.74
C GLU A 164 16.27 5.00 10.00
N THR A 165 14.96 5.10 10.12
CA THR A 165 14.26 4.89 11.41
C THR A 165 13.29 3.71 11.45
N PHE A 166 13.04 3.04 10.32
CA PHE A 166 12.16 1.86 10.32
C PHE A 166 12.73 0.76 11.24
N PRO A 167 11.90 0.03 11.99
CA PRO A 167 12.35 -1.05 12.87
C PRO A 167 13.11 -2.16 12.13
N GLY A 168 14.20 -2.67 12.72
CA GLY A 168 15.05 -3.70 12.12
C GLY A 168 16.20 -3.17 11.27
N ALA A 169 17.45 -3.46 11.66
CA ALA A 169 18.65 -3.08 10.90
C ALA A 169 18.63 -3.59 9.45
N ILE A 170 18.20 -4.83 9.21
CA ILE A 170 18.09 -5.39 7.86
C ILE A 170 17.00 -4.66 7.07
N ASN A 171 15.84 -4.38 7.67
CA ASN A 171 14.76 -3.63 7.01
C ASN A 171 15.23 -2.24 6.53
N ARG A 172 16.00 -1.52 7.36
CA ARG A 172 16.59 -0.23 6.98
C ARG A 172 17.48 -0.33 5.74
N LYS A 173 18.33 -1.37 5.67
CA LYS A 173 19.15 -1.67 4.48
C LYS A 173 18.31 -2.04 3.26
N VAL A 174 17.22 -2.77 3.45
CA VAL A 174 16.29 -3.15 2.38
C VAL A 174 15.54 -1.92 1.83
N ILE A 175 15.19 -0.94 2.67
CA ILE A 175 14.48 0.28 2.24
C ILE A 175 15.41 1.29 1.57
N ARG A 176 16.66 1.42 2.03
CA ARG A 176 17.64 2.43 1.57
C ARG A 176 17.76 2.57 0.04
N PRO A 177 17.77 1.50 -0.77
CA PRO A 177 17.81 1.60 -2.23
C PRO A 177 16.73 2.48 -2.85
N LEU A 178 15.54 2.58 -2.25
CA LEU A 178 14.48 3.48 -2.75
C LEU A 178 14.94 4.94 -2.73
N TYR A 179 15.53 5.39 -1.62
CA TYR A 179 16.09 6.74 -1.48
C TYR A 179 17.27 6.95 -2.43
N GLU A 180 18.20 6.00 -2.47
CA GLU A 180 19.41 6.08 -3.32
C GLU A 180 19.07 6.22 -4.80
N LYS A 181 18.02 5.55 -5.28
CA LYS A 181 17.57 5.64 -6.68
C LYS A 181 16.97 6.99 -7.04
N VAL A 182 16.44 7.75 -6.07
CA VAL A 182 15.75 9.01 -6.35
C VAL A 182 16.50 10.25 -5.89
N LYS A 183 17.50 10.14 -5.00
CA LYS A 183 18.14 11.31 -4.38
C LYS A 183 18.73 12.31 -5.39
N GLU A 184 19.40 11.80 -6.44
CA GLU A 184 20.06 12.62 -7.48
C GLU A 184 19.14 12.94 -8.67
N LYS A 185 17.90 12.43 -8.69
CA LYS A 185 16.97 12.73 -9.78
C LYS A 185 16.40 14.13 -9.60
N GLU A 186 16.22 14.85 -10.70
CA GLU A 186 15.59 16.17 -10.71
C GLU A 186 14.08 16.09 -10.91
N LEU A 187 13.62 15.08 -11.66
CA LEU A 187 12.20 14.85 -11.98
C LEU A 187 11.82 13.40 -11.70
N LEU A 188 10.58 13.17 -11.28
CA LEU A 188 10.02 11.84 -11.11
C LEU A 188 8.61 11.79 -11.70
N ASP A 189 8.44 10.98 -12.75
CA ASP A 189 7.14 10.59 -13.28
C ASP A 189 6.67 9.25 -12.70
N PHE A 190 5.38 8.98 -12.90
CA PHE A 190 4.72 7.79 -12.39
C PHE A 190 5.34 6.50 -12.94
N ASP A 191 5.64 6.42 -14.23
CA ASP A 191 6.14 5.19 -14.86
C ASP A 191 7.55 4.84 -14.33
N THR A 192 8.40 5.85 -14.17
CA THR A 192 9.72 5.74 -13.56
C THR A 192 9.60 5.30 -12.10
N TRP A 193 8.68 5.89 -11.34
CA TRP A 193 8.47 5.53 -9.93
C TRP A 193 7.92 4.11 -9.77
N ASP A 194 6.92 3.73 -10.56
CA ASP A 194 6.33 2.39 -10.55
C ASP A 194 7.37 1.32 -10.90
N ALA A 195 8.25 1.58 -11.89
CA ALA A 195 9.37 0.70 -12.20
C ALA A 195 10.36 0.58 -11.03
N ILE A 196 10.72 1.69 -10.39
CA ILE A 196 11.62 1.70 -9.21
C ILE A 196 11.03 0.86 -8.08
N VAL A 197 9.74 1.03 -7.76
CA VAL A 197 9.06 0.30 -6.68
C VAL A 197 8.93 -1.18 -7.01
N LYS A 198 8.57 -1.54 -8.26
CA LYS A 198 8.49 -2.95 -8.69
C LYS A 198 9.82 -3.66 -8.57
N GLU A 199 10.88 -3.10 -9.14
CA GLU A 199 12.24 -3.67 -9.07
C GLU A 199 12.71 -3.81 -7.61
N TRP A 200 12.42 -2.81 -6.77
CA TRP A 200 12.71 -2.87 -5.34
C TRP A 200 11.95 -4.00 -4.62
N GLN A 201 10.65 -4.16 -4.87
CA GLN A 201 9.84 -5.23 -4.26
C GLN A 201 10.28 -6.63 -4.71
N GLU A 202 10.60 -6.81 -6.00
CA GLU A 202 11.10 -8.09 -6.53
C GLU A 202 12.42 -8.51 -5.87
N GLY A 203 13.29 -7.54 -5.57
CA GLY A 203 14.58 -7.77 -4.90
C GLY A 203 14.53 -7.82 -3.37
N SER A 204 13.46 -7.36 -2.71
CA SER A 204 13.48 -7.08 -1.27
C SER A 204 13.72 -8.31 -0.40
N VAL A 205 13.11 -9.44 -0.73
CA VAL A 205 13.27 -10.72 0.01
C VAL A 205 14.69 -11.25 -0.14
N ALA A 206 15.24 -11.19 -1.36
CA ALA A 206 16.60 -11.65 -1.63
C ALA A 206 17.63 -10.77 -0.90
N ALA A 207 17.45 -9.44 -0.93
CA ALA A 207 18.28 -8.49 -0.20
C ALA A 207 18.22 -8.73 1.32
N PHE A 208 17.02 -8.99 1.87
CA PHE A 208 16.87 -9.32 3.29
C PHE A 208 17.64 -10.60 3.64
N LYS A 209 17.44 -11.69 2.88
CA LYS A 209 18.11 -12.98 3.11
C LYS A 209 19.63 -12.87 2.98
N ALA A 210 20.12 -12.09 2.02
CA ALA A 210 21.55 -11.87 1.83
C ALA A 210 22.19 -11.17 3.03
N GLU A 211 21.53 -10.15 3.59
CA GLU A 211 22.00 -9.48 4.80
C GLU A 211 21.85 -10.38 6.04
N GLU A 212 20.76 -11.15 6.14
CA GLU A 212 20.54 -12.10 7.23
C GLU A 212 21.63 -13.18 7.27
N ALA A 213 22.05 -13.71 6.11
CA ALA A 213 23.07 -14.75 6.00
C ALA A 213 24.46 -14.32 6.54
N ARG A 214 24.68 -13.03 6.79
CA ARG A 214 25.91 -12.50 7.38
C ARG A 214 25.98 -12.69 8.89
N PHE A 215 24.88 -13.08 9.54
CA PHE A 215 24.76 -13.19 10.98
C PHE A 215 24.72 -14.65 11.44
N ASP A 216 25.31 -14.92 12.59
CA ASP A 216 25.25 -16.21 13.27
C ASP A 216 24.15 -16.19 14.34
N PHE A 217 23.05 -16.87 14.03
CA PHE A 217 21.91 -16.98 14.94
C PHE A 217 22.02 -18.18 15.90
N THR A 218 23.13 -18.92 15.87
CA THR A 218 23.36 -20.03 16.80
C THR A 218 23.27 -19.50 18.24
N ASP A 219 22.44 -20.15 19.06
CA ASP A 219 22.18 -19.79 20.46
C ASP A 219 21.60 -18.38 20.72
N VAL A 220 21.12 -17.67 19.69
CA VAL A 220 20.47 -16.36 19.85
C VAL A 220 18.98 -16.44 19.56
N LYS A 221 18.14 -16.20 20.57
CA LYS A 221 16.69 -16.09 20.39
C LYS A 221 16.34 -14.70 19.85
N VAL A 222 16.06 -14.62 18.55
CA VAL A 222 15.63 -13.39 17.89
C VAL A 222 14.10 -13.30 17.84
N PRO A 223 13.50 -12.13 18.13
CA PRO A 223 12.05 -11.93 17.97
C PRO A 223 11.60 -12.17 16.53
N GLU A 224 10.40 -12.72 16.38
CA GLU A 224 9.77 -12.95 15.07
C GLU A 224 9.79 -11.70 14.19
N TRP A 225 9.42 -10.55 14.76
CA TRP A 225 9.33 -9.30 14.01
C TRP A 225 10.66 -8.88 13.34
N GLN A 226 11.81 -9.30 13.87
CA GLN A 226 13.13 -8.96 13.34
C GLN A 226 13.56 -9.90 12.20
N ARG A 227 12.86 -11.03 11.99
CA ARG A 227 13.17 -12.08 11.01
C ARG A 227 12.19 -12.11 9.81
N MET A 228 11.26 -11.16 9.72
CA MET A 228 10.26 -11.12 8.64
C MET A 228 10.86 -10.54 7.35
N ASN A 229 11.06 -11.39 6.35
CA ASN A 229 11.68 -11.04 5.07
C ASN A 229 10.68 -10.58 3.99
N ASP A 230 9.38 -10.67 4.25
CA ASP A 230 8.29 -10.44 3.30
C ASP A 230 7.48 -9.16 3.60
N LEU A 231 7.90 -8.37 4.58
CA LEU A 231 7.22 -7.15 5.06
C LEU A 231 6.79 -6.18 3.96
N PHE A 232 7.59 -6.08 2.89
CA PHE A 232 7.43 -5.08 1.84
C PHE A 232 6.78 -5.61 0.56
N LEU A 233 6.27 -6.83 0.57
CA LEU A 233 5.64 -7.44 -0.59
C LEU A 233 4.19 -6.99 -0.81
N GLY A 234 3.69 -7.20 -2.02
CA GLY A 234 2.29 -7.00 -2.38
C GLY A 234 1.90 -5.54 -2.64
N GLN A 235 0.65 -5.23 -2.33
CA GLN A 235 0.04 -3.91 -2.61
C GLN A 235 -0.07 -3.01 -1.37
N GLY A 236 0.35 -3.49 -0.20
CA GLY A 236 0.20 -2.76 1.07
C GLY A 236 -1.25 -2.65 1.57
N ALA A 237 -2.16 -3.41 0.99
CA ALA A 237 -3.59 -3.38 1.32
C ALA A 237 -4.05 -4.51 2.26
N THR A 238 -3.11 -5.29 2.80
CA THR A 238 -3.40 -6.41 3.71
C THR A 238 -2.94 -6.03 5.11
N TYR A 239 -3.86 -5.97 6.07
CA TYR A 239 -3.58 -5.67 7.46
C TYR A 239 -3.86 -6.88 8.35
N ARG A 240 -3.04 -7.08 9.39
CA ARG A 240 -3.04 -8.21 10.31
C ARG A 240 -3.75 -7.90 11.62
N ALA A 241 -3.62 -6.67 12.12
CA ALA A 241 -4.31 -6.22 13.33
C ALA A 241 -5.16 -4.97 13.09
N CYS A 242 -4.73 -4.09 12.20
CA CYS A 242 -5.47 -2.89 11.80
C CYS A 242 -6.66 -3.22 10.91
N ALA A 243 -7.76 -2.49 11.10
CA ALA A 243 -8.91 -2.57 10.19
C ALA A 243 -8.65 -1.86 8.85
N LEU A 244 -7.89 -0.75 8.87
CA LEU A 244 -7.71 0.15 7.73
C LEU A 244 -6.30 0.75 7.70
N TYR A 245 -5.93 1.28 6.52
CA TYR A 245 -4.68 1.97 6.24
C TYR A 245 -4.26 3.02 7.27
N THR A 246 -5.21 3.82 7.76
CA THR A 246 -4.92 4.90 8.72
C THR A 246 -4.37 4.37 10.04
N CYS A 247 -4.82 3.19 10.50
CA CYS A 247 -4.27 2.53 11.68
C CYS A 247 -2.82 2.07 11.45
N GLY A 248 -2.54 1.46 10.30
CA GLY A 248 -1.17 1.06 9.93
C GLY A 248 -0.23 2.26 9.80
N GLN A 249 -0.73 3.37 9.26
CA GLN A 249 0.04 4.61 9.12
C GLN A 249 0.36 5.26 10.47
N TRP A 250 -0.59 5.26 11.42
CA TRP A 250 -0.32 5.73 12.78
C TRP A 250 0.70 4.84 13.50
N ASN A 251 0.58 3.51 13.39
CA ASN A 251 1.58 2.57 13.90
C ASN A 251 2.97 2.92 13.34
N MET A 252 3.08 3.15 12.04
CA MET A 252 4.31 3.56 11.39
C MET A 252 4.87 4.86 11.98
N PHE A 253 4.08 5.93 12.07
CA PHE A 253 4.54 7.20 12.65
C PHE A 253 5.05 7.03 14.09
N HIS A 254 4.33 6.27 14.93
CA HIS A 254 4.76 6.00 16.30
C HIS A 254 6.10 5.29 16.32
N MET A 255 6.27 4.24 15.52
CA MET A 255 7.56 3.55 15.42
C MET A 255 8.70 4.44 14.96
N LEU A 256 8.51 5.26 13.91
CA LEU A 256 9.57 6.14 13.40
C LEU A 256 10.02 7.19 14.43
N SER A 257 9.12 7.58 15.34
CA SER A 257 9.43 8.54 16.41
C SER A 257 10.27 7.95 17.55
N LEU A 258 10.27 6.62 17.75
CA LEU A 258 11.01 5.96 18.84
C LEU A 258 12.29 5.24 18.40
N ASN A 259 12.39 4.76 17.15
CA ASN A 259 13.41 3.78 16.79
C ASN A 259 14.74 4.39 16.32
N PRO A 260 15.89 3.93 16.83
CA PRO A 260 17.19 4.49 16.47
C PRO A 260 17.59 4.22 15.02
N PRO A 261 18.49 5.03 14.44
CA PRO A 261 19.12 4.73 13.18
C PRO A 261 19.99 3.47 13.23
N GLU A 262 20.33 2.94 12.04
CA GLU A 262 21.23 1.79 11.91
C GLU A 262 22.57 2.02 12.60
N THR A 263 23.07 3.26 12.59
CA THR A 263 24.36 3.65 13.18
C THR A 263 24.31 3.83 14.71
N GLY A 264 23.16 3.60 15.35
CA GLY A 264 23.02 3.70 16.81
C GLY A 264 22.23 4.93 17.26
N ALA A 265 22.83 5.80 18.08
CA ALA A 265 22.09 6.87 18.75
C ALA A 265 21.43 7.87 17.78
N ARG A 266 20.25 8.38 18.14
CA ARG A 266 19.52 9.39 17.35
C ARG A 266 20.20 10.75 17.47
N SER A 267 20.59 11.33 16.34
CA SER A 267 21.04 12.73 16.32
C SER A 267 19.87 13.70 16.54
N SER A 268 20.17 14.89 17.05
CA SER A 268 19.19 15.98 17.17
C SER A 268 18.51 16.29 15.83
N GLU A 269 19.31 16.34 14.76
CA GLU A 269 18.84 16.57 13.40
C GLU A 269 17.87 15.49 12.92
N LEU A 270 18.18 14.21 13.16
CA LEU A 270 17.30 13.10 12.81
C LEU A 270 15.93 13.22 13.51
N MET A 271 15.93 13.58 14.80
CA MET A 271 14.67 13.74 15.56
C MET A 271 13.79 14.86 15.00
N VAL A 272 14.38 15.99 14.63
CA VAL A 272 13.67 17.09 13.96
C VAL A 272 13.19 16.66 12.57
N SER A 273 14.00 15.89 11.85
CA SER A 273 13.64 15.39 10.52
C SER A 273 12.42 14.45 10.56
N VAL A 274 12.20 13.69 11.64
CA VAL A 274 11.03 12.80 11.76
C VAL A 274 9.73 13.61 11.79
N VAL A 275 9.61 14.58 12.70
CA VAL A 275 8.40 15.42 12.78
C VAL A 275 8.18 16.22 11.48
N ALA A 276 9.26 16.77 10.90
CA ALA A 276 9.18 17.50 9.64
C ALA A 276 8.75 16.59 8.47
N SER A 277 9.31 15.39 8.37
CA SER A 277 8.99 14.43 7.31
C SER A 277 7.57 13.89 7.42
N ILE A 278 7.09 13.58 8.63
CA ILE A 278 5.68 13.20 8.85
C ILE A 278 4.75 14.33 8.41
N ARG A 279 5.04 15.57 8.80
CA ARG A 279 4.24 16.73 8.41
C ARG A 279 4.20 16.93 6.89
N ARG A 280 5.34 16.80 6.21
CA ARG A 280 5.42 16.90 4.74
C ARG A 280 4.72 15.74 4.04
N PHE A 281 4.88 14.52 4.55
CA PHE A 281 4.15 13.36 4.06
C PHE A 281 2.63 13.58 4.15
N MET A 282 2.14 14.07 5.30
CA MET A 282 0.73 14.40 5.47
C MET A 282 0.27 15.47 4.48
N LYS A 283 1.09 16.51 4.24
CA LYS A 283 0.77 17.59 3.28
C LYS A 283 0.60 17.08 1.85
N HIS A 284 1.48 16.21 1.39
CA HIS A 284 1.59 15.88 -0.03
C HIS A 284 0.97 14.52 -0.41
N PHE A 285 1.09 13.50 0.44
CA PHE A 285 0.79 12.11 0.05
C PHE A 285 -0.40 11.48 0.75
N PHE A 286 -0.88 12.07 1.85
CA PHE A 286 -1.97 11.47 2.61
C PHE A 286 -3.34 11.78 1.96
N GLY A 287 -4.05 10.72 1.57
CA GLY A 287 -5.19 10.89 0.65
C GLY A 287 -6.48 11.45 1.24
N CYS A 288 -6.65 11.38 2.56
CA CYS A 288 -7.80 11.98 3.22
C CYS A 288 -7.60 13.48 3.41
N VAL A 289 -8.21 14.30 2.56
CA VAL A 289 -8.12 15.78 2.58
C VAL A 289 -8.49 16.34 3.96
N ASN A 290 -9.64 15.97 4.53
CA ASN A 290 -10.05 16.44 5.85
C ASN A 290 -9.07 16.01 6.96
N CYS A 291 -8.53 14.80 6.88
CA CYS A 291 -7.57 14.30 7.87
C CYS A 291 -6.25 15.08 7.79
N ARG A 292 -5.76 15.32 6.58
CA ARG A 292 -4.58 16.15 6.30
C ARG A 292 -4.76 17.56 6.83
N ASP A 293 -5.86 18.22 6.49
CA ASP A 293 -6.06 19.63 6.83
C ASP A 293 -6.13 19.82 8.35
N HIS A 294 -6.81 18.91 9.08
CA HIS A 294 -6.76 18.89 10.54
C HIS A 294 -5.35 18.64 11.07
N PHE A 295 -4.63 17.65 10.52
CA PHE A 295 -3.26 17.35 10.96
C PHE A 295 -2.34 18.56 10.78
N LEU A 296 -2.38 19.23 9.63
CA LEU A 296 -1.54 20.39 9.34
C LEU A 296 -1.90 21.62 10.20
N LYS A 297 -3.17 21.76 10.58
CA LYS A 297 -3.62 22.82 11.49
C LYS A 297 -3.05 22.65 12.90
N GLU A 298 -2.96 21.42 13.39
CA GLU A 298 -2.39 21.11 14.72
C GLU A 298 -0.85 21.01 14.67
N ASN A 299 -0.28 20.68 13.51
CA ASN A 299 1.15 20.44 13.32
C ASN A 299 1.78 21.49 12.42
N THR A 300 1.91 22.70 12.95
CA THR A 300 2.51 23.84 12.26
C THR A 300 4.05 23.77 12.29
N VAL A 301 4.71 24.76 11.67
CA VAL A 301 6.18 24.88 11.73
C VAL A 301 6.64 25.17 13.17
N GLU A 302 5.82 25.86 13.95
CA GLU A 302 6.07 26.11 15.38
C GLU A 302 6.09 24.80 16.17
N THR A 303 5.26 23.82 15.81
CA THR A 303 5.30 22.49 16.43
C THR A 303 6.63 21.79 16.16
N VAL A 304 7.15 21.87 14.93
CA VAL A 304 8.50 21.36 14.59
C VAL A 304 9.58 22.09 15.39
N LYS A 305 9.46 23.42 15.51
CA LYS A 305 10.39 24.25 16.28
C LYS A 305 10.40 23.89 17.77
N LYS A 306 9.23 23.63 18.38
CA LYS A 306 9.13 23.18 19.77
C LYS A 306 9.92 21.89 20.01
N ILE A 307 9.84 20.92 19.10
CA ILE A 307 10.64 19.69 19.20
C ILE A 307 12.13 19.97 19.01
N LYS A 308 12.50 20.84 18.07
CA LYS A 308 13.89 21.26 17.85
C LYS A 308 14.49 21.97 19.07
N ASP A 309 13.70 22.76 19.78
CA ASP A 309 14.19 23.58 20.89
C ASP A 309 14.06 22.85 22.25
N ALA A 310 13.41 21.68 22.30
CA ALA A 310 13.27 20.89 23.53
C ALA A 310 14.63 20.44 24.09
N GLU A 311 14.75 20.45 25.42
CA GLU A 311 15.91 19.91 26.15
C GLU A 311 16.04 18.40 25.93
N ASP A 312 14.96 17.66 26.23
CA ASP A 312 14.84 16.24 25.92
C ASP A 312 14.02 16.04 24.64
N LYS A 313 14.71 16.05 23.49
CA LYS A 313 14.11 15.87 22.17
C LYS A 313 13.48 14.49 21.96
N PRO A 314 14.11 13.37 22.37
CA PRO A 314 13.46 12.06 22.31
C PRO A 314 12.12 12.03 23.04
N LEU A 315 12.07 12.57 24.26
CA LEU A 315 10.87 12.67 25.07
C LEU A 315 9.81 13.55 24.41
N ALA A 316 10.20 14.73 23.95
CA ALA A 316 9.29 15.66 23.29
C ALA A 316 8.69 15.05 22.02
N LEU A 317 9.50 14.36 21.20
CA LEU A 317 9.07 13.76 19.94
C LEU A 317 8.03 12.64 20.15
N ARG A 318 8.28 11.72 21.10
CA ARG A 318 7.33 10.63 21.39
C ARG A 318 6.02 11.14 22.00
N ARG A 319 6.10 12.12 22.90
CA ARG A 319 4.91 12.69 23.57
C ARG A 319 4.08 13.51 22.60
N TRP A 320 4.72 14.29 21.74
CA TRP A 320 4.03 15.04 20.69
C TRP A 320 3.11 14.14 19.87
N LEU A 321 3.63 13.04 19.32
CA LEU A 321 2.82 12.19 18.44
C LEU A 321 1.69 11.49 19.21
N TRP A 322 1.94 11.10 20.47
CA TRP A 322 0.91 10.56 21.36
C TRP A 322 -0.21 11.57 21.63
N GLU A 323 0.13 12.81 22.00
CA GLU A 323 -0.82 13.91 22.21
C GLU A 323 -1.62 14.21 20.95
N GLN A 324 -0.95 14.26 19.78
CA GLN A 324 -1.63 14.45 18.49
C GLN A 324 -2.62 13.32 18.20
N HIS A 325 -2.23 12.06 18.40
CA HIS A 325 -3.12 10.94 18.11
C HIS A 325 -4.33 10.93 19.06
N ASN A 326 -4.15 11.28 20.34
CA ASN A 326 -5.25 11.40 21.28
C ASN A 326 -6.15 12.62 21.01
N SER A 327 -5.62 13.73 20.50
CA SER A 327 -6.41 14.85 19.98
C SER A 327 -7.35 14.39 18.85
N VAL A 328 -6.84 13.56 17.93
CA VAL A 328 -7.66 12.94 16.88
C VAL A 328 -8.70 11.99 17.48
N ASN A 329 -8.32 11.12 18.41
CA ASN A 329 -9.24 10.17 19.06
C ASN A 329 -10.41 10.90 19.72
N LYS A 330 -10.11 11.97 20.48
CA LYS A 330 -11.13 12.81 21.12
C LYS A 330 -12.10 13.41 20.11
N ARG A 331 -11.58 13.97 19.01
CA ARG A 331 -12.41 14.56 17.95
C ARG A 331 -13.29 13.54 17.23
N LEU A 332 -12.83 12.31 17.09
CA LEU A 332 -13.56 11.22 16.44
C LEU A 332 -14.40 10.38 17.42
N HIS A 333 -14.42 10.75 18.71
CA HIS A 333 -15.07 9.96 19.78
C HIS A 333 -14.56 8.52 19.86
N HIS A 334 -13.29 8.31 19.53
CA HIS A 334 -12.59 7.05 19.78
C HIS A 334 -12.07 7.01 21.23
N PRO A 335 -11.78 5.81 21.77
CA PRO A 335 -11.12 5.70 23.08
C PRO A 335 -9.80 6.48 23.12
N ILE A 336 -9.55 7.14 24.25
CA ILE A 336 -8.26 7.77 24.53
C ILE A 336 -7.25 6.69 24.94
N TRP A 337 -6.03 6.80 24.44
CA TRP A 337 -4.98 5.79 24.61
C TRP A 337 -3.81 6.26 25.49
N PRO A 338 -3.18 5.38 26.28
CA PRO A 338 -3.59 3.99 26.50
C PRO A 338 -4.88 3.89 27.29
N LYS A 339 -5.69 2.87 26.97
CA LYS A 339 -6.84 2.51 27.78
C LYS A 339 -6.37 1.93 29.13
N PRO A 340 -7.17 2.04 30.21
CA PRO A 340 -6.82 1.44 31.50
C PRO A 340 -6.52 -0.06 31.41
N GLU A 341 -7.20 -0.80 30.52
CA GLU A 341 -6.95 -2.23 30.33
C GLU A 341 -5.59 -2.51 29.69
N ALA A 342 -5.09 -1.58 28.87
CA ALA A 342 -3.79 -1.67 28.20
C ALA A 342 -2.64 -1.12 29.07
N CYS A 343 -2.92 -0.16 29.95
CA CYS A 343 -1.97 0.39 30.92
C CYS A 343 -2.69 0.89 32.18
N PRO A 344 -2.89 0.04 33.20
CA PRO A 344 -3.57 0.43 34.43
C PRO A 344 -2.84 1.52 35.23
N THR A 345 -1.52 1.66 35.04
CA THR A 345 -0.66 2.63 35.75
C THR A 345 -0.55 3.97 35.03
N CYS A 346 -1.02 4.09 33.79
CA CYS A 346 -0.84 5.30 32.99
C CYS A 346 -1.80 6.44 33.39
N GLY A 347 -2.88 6.15 34.09
CA GLY A 347 -3.94 7.12 34.35
C GLY A 347 -4.88 7.27 33.15
N ASN A 348 -5.53 8.43 33.05
CA ASN A 348 -6.52 8.73 32.01
C ASN A 348 -6.50 10.23 31.64
N GLU A 349 -7.45 10.68 30.80
CA GLU A 349 -7.49 12.06 30.30
C GLU A 349 -7.51 13.13 31.41
N ASP A 350 -8.09 12.83 32.58
CA ASP A 350 -8.18 13.76 33.71
C ASP A 350 -6.88 13.83 34.51
N ALA A 351 -6.09 12.75 34.52
CA ALA A 351 -4.85 12.64 35.28
C ALA A 351 -3.92 11.59 34.66
N TRP A 352 -3.02 12.03 33.78
CA TRP A 352 -1.98 11.16 33.20
C TRP A 352 -0.76 11.06 34.10
N GLU A 353 -0.32 9.82 34.36
CA GLU A 353 1.00 9.53 34.91
C GLU A 353 2.01 9.44 33.77
N LEU A 354 2.57 10.59 33.37
CA LEU A 354 3.37 10.72 32.14
C LEU A 354 4.58 9.77 32.07
N ILE A 355 5.19 9.42 33.21
CA ILE A 355 6.30 8.46 33.26
C ILE A 355 5.84 7.05 32.87
N GLU A 356 4.63 6.65 33.27
CA GLU A 356 4.05 5.35 32.93
C GLU A 356 3.57 5.34 31.48
N VAL A 357 2.97 6.44 31.00
CA VAL A 357 2.64 6.63 29.57
C VAL A 357 3.88 6.49 28.70
N ASP A 358 4.97 7.12 29.11
CA ASP A 358 6.26 7.08 28.44
C ASP A 358 6.84 5.65 28.35
N LYS A 359 6.75 4.87 29.44
CA LYS A 359 7.15 3.45 29.45
C LYS A 359 6.26 2.64 28.52
N TRP A 360 4.94 2.86 28.57
CA TRP A 360 3.99 2.17 27.71
C TRP A 360 4.24 2.45 26.22
N LEU A 361 4.48 3.71 25.83
CA LEU A 361 4.85 4.10 24.47
C LEU A 361 6.12 3.37 24.03
N SER A 362 7.13 3.34 24.90
CA SER A 362 8.41 2.68 24.62
C SER A 362 8.27 1.18 24.45
N ASN A 363 7.42 0.53 25.22
CA ASN A 363 7.17 -0.91 25.13
C ASN A 363 6.30 -1.27 23.90
N THR A 364 5.37 -0.39 23.54
CA THR A 364 4.41 -0.62 22.45
C THR A 364 4.99 -0.34 21.07
N TYR A 365 5.79 0.73 20.94
CA TYR A 365 6.27 1.24 19.66
C TYR A 365 7.81 1.27 19.55
N GLY A 366 8.52 0.99 20.63
CA GLY A 366 9.97 0.81 20.62
C GLY A 366 10.36 -0.61 20.21
N TYR A 367 11.19 -0.71 19.19
CA TYR A 367 11.77 -1.95 18.66
C TYR A 367 13.27 -1.89 18.91
N ARG A 368 13.75 -2.84 19.71
CA ARG A 368 15.16 -2.97 20.03
C ARG A 368 15.69 -4.22 19.34
N ASP A 369 16.52 -4.00 18.32
CA ASP A 369 17.16 -5.09 17.60
C ASP A 369 17.97 -5.95 18.60
N VAL A 370 17.72 -7.26 18.61
CA VAL A 370 18.62 -8.19 19.29
C VAL A 370 19.92 -8.19 18.50
N VAL A 371 21.02 -7.94 19.21
CA VAL A 371 22.36 -7.93 18.62
C VAL A 371 22.77 -9.36 18.33
N VAL A 372 23.02 -9.65 17.05
CA VAL A 372 23.45 -10.97 16.57
C VAL A 372 24.89 -10.84 16.07
N PRO A 373 25.82 -11.73 16.49
CA PRO A 373 27.18 -11.70 16.00
C PRO A 373 27.24 -12.00 14.50
N LEU A 374 28.29 -11.52 13.83
CA LEU A 374 28.54 -11.88 12.44
C LEU A 374 28.94 -13.36 12.35
N ALA A 375 28.45 -14.04 11.32
CA ALA A 375 28.91 -15.37 10.96
C ALA A 375 30.42 -15.32 10.70
N LYS A 376 31.15 -16.18 11.42
CA LYS A 376 32.58 -16.35 11.13
C LYS A 376 32.67 -16.86 9.69
N PRO A 377 33.51 -16.24 8.83
CA PRO A 377 33.80 -16.84 7.55
C PRO A 377 34.29 -18.25 7.81
N ALA A 378 33.72 -19.24 7.11
CA ALA A 378 34.25 -20.59 7.17
C ALA A 378 35.73 -20.48 6.87
N VAL A 379 36.58 -20.90 7.81
CA VAL A 379 37.99 -21.09 7.55
C VAL A 379 38.00 -22.17 6.47
N THR A 380 38.09 -21.77 5.22
CA THR A 380 38.48 -22.68 4.15
C THR A 380 39.82 -23.22 4.61
N ALA A 381 39.82 -24.45 5.12
CA ALA A 381 41.04 -25.22 5.24
C ALA A 381 41.78 -25.02 3.92
N PRO A 382 43.09 -24.71 3.94
CA PRO A 382 43.82 -24.51 2.70
C PRO A 382 43.54 -25.73 1.84
N MET A 383 43.01 -25.49 0.64
CA MET A 383 42.80 -26.53 -0.35
C MET A 383 44.08 -27.35 -0.36
N GLY A 384 43.97 -28.61 0.08
CA GLY A 384 45.10 -29.53 0.05
C GLY A 384 45.71 -29.41 -1.32
N THR A 385 46.97 -28.97 -1.37
CA THR A 385 47.75 -28.95 -2.60
C THR A 385 47.54 -30.26 -3.33
N ALA A 386 47.38 -30.19 -4.66
CA ALA A 386 47.15 -31.29 -5.59
C ALA A 386 48.32 -32.31 -5.66
N ALA A 387 48.76 -32.80 -4.50
CA ALA A 387 49.88 -33.72 -4.31
C ALA A 387 49.50 -34.92 -3.41
N ALA A 388 48.21 -35.09 -3.08
CA ALA A 388 47.72 -36.25 -2.31
C ALA A 388 47.18 -37.40 -3.18
N LEU A 389 47.36 -37.35 -4.50
CA LEU A 389 47.16 -38.49 -5.42
C LEU A 389 48.50 -38.86 -6.06
N ARG A 390 49.38 -39.47 -5.27
CA ARG A 390 50.42 -40.44 -5.68
C ARG A 390 51.30 -40.75 -4.47
N ARG A 391 50.97 -41.85 -3.79
CA ARG A 391 51.93 -42.60 -2.98
C ARG A 391 51.45 -44.04 -2.88
N GLU A 392 51.90 -44.85 -3.83
CA GLU A 392 52.29 -46.23 -3.55
C GLU A 392 53.76 -46.39 -3.97
N ASP A 393 54.51 -47.04 -3.07
CA ASP A 393 55.80 -47.73 -3.24
C ASP A 393 57.03 -46.98 -3.78
N LYS A 394 57.99 -46.65 -2.89
CA LYS A 394 59.12 -47.56 -2.55
C LYS A 394 60.15 -46.87 -1.62
N LYS A 395 60.75 -47.71 -0.76
CA LYS A 395 61.89 -47.47 0.14
C LYS A 395 63.13 -46.89 -0.55
N GLU A 396 63.88 -46.06 0.18
CA GLU A 396 65.26 -46.29 0.70
C GLU A 396 66.15 -45.02 0.73
N THR A 397 66.49 -44.61 1.96
CA THR A 397 67.75 -44.06 2.51
C THR A 397 68.78 -43.35 1.60
N LYS A 398 69.02 -42.05 1.83
CA LYS A 398 70.27 -41.44 2.40
C LYS A 398 70.28 -39.90 2.28
N VAL A 399 71.00 -39.29 3.21
CA VAL A 399 71.22 -37.85 3.53
C VAL A 399 72.66 -37.48 3.07
N PRO A 400 73.17 -36.22 3.03
CA PRO A 400 72.62 -34.87 2.80
C PRO A 400 73.35 -34.08 1.66
N ASP A 401 72.89 -32.85 1.41
CA ASP A 401 73.69 -31.60 1.53
C ASP A 401 73.80 -30.65 0.30
N ILE A 402 73.85 -29.36 0.67
CA ILE A 402 74.42 -28.15 0.01
C ILE A 402 73.59 -27.35 -1.03
N THR A 403 73.03 -26.23 -0.53
CA THR A 403 73.02 -24.82 -1.00
C THR A 403 72.46 -24.31 -2.34
N GLU A 404 71.92 -23.08 -2.19
CA GLU A 404 72.01 -21.89 -3.06
C GLU A 404 71.04 -21.77 -4.25
N GLN A 405 70.11 -20.80 -4.15
CA GLN A 405 70.11 -19.46 -4.80
C GLN A 405 69.54 -19.51 -6.23
N VAL A 406 68.31 -19.02 -6.47
CA VAL A 406 67.89 -17.62 -6.75
C VAL A 406 67.86 -17.30 -8.26
N LYS A 407 66.74 -16.65 -8.68
CA LYS A 407 66.48 -15.87 -9.93
C LYS A 407 66.16 -16.66 -11.21
N THR A 408 64.91 -16.62 -11.72
CA THR A 408 64.20 -15.59 -12.53
C THR A 408 64.69 -15.46 -13.98
N GLU A 409 63.80 -15.74 -14.92
CA GLU A 409 63.63 -15.20 -16.29
C GLU A 409 62.28 -15.80 -16.78
N ALA A 410 61.18 -15.08 -17.03
CA ALA A 410 60.88 -13.99 -17.97
C ALA A 410 60.85 -14.44 -19.45
N GLU A 411 59.63 -14.36 -20.03
CA GLU A 411 59.28 -14.11 -21.44
C GLU A 411 59.68 -15.16 -22.51
N GLU A 412 59.01 -15.41 -23.63
CA GLU A 412 57.89 -14.79 -24.36
C GLU A 412 57.42 -15.73 -25.51
N ALA A 413 56.39 -15.27 -26.26
CA ALA A 413 55.97 -15.68 -27.63
C ALA A 413 55.04 -16.91 -27.76
N LYS A 414 53.75 -16.75 -28.16
CA LYS A 414 53.20 -16.54 -29.54
C LYS A 414 53.60 -17.69 -30.47
N GLU A 415 52.77 -18.34 -31.28
CA GLU A 415 51.57 -18.08 -32.09
C GLU A 415 51.15 -19.51 -32.57
N ASN A 416 49.96 -19.91 -33.00
CA ASN A 416 49.15 -19.41 -34.11
C ASN A 416 47.92 -20.32 -34.34
N SER A 417 46.79 -19.73 -34.76
CA SER A 417 45.84 -20.20 -35.80
C SER A 417 45.03 -21.51 -35.58
N VAL A 418 43.76 -21.71 -35.96
CA VAL A 418 42.79 -21.02 -36.84
C VAL A 418 41.41 -21.71 -36.68
N VAL A 419 40.34 -20.90 -36.62
CA VAL A 419 38.97 -21.03 -37.23
C VAL A 419 38.13 -22.31 -36.99
N ASP A 420 36.94 -22.15 -36.39
CA ASP A 420 35.67 -22.41 -37.08
C ASP A 420 34.46 -21.71 -36.42
N ALA A 421 33.56 -21.22 -37.26
CA ALA A 421 32.36 -20.47 -36.92
C ALA A 421 31.11 -21.35 -37.10
N SER A 422 30.28 -21.49 -36.07
CA SER A 422 28.87 -21.83 -36.26
C SER A 422 28.01 -21.47 -35.05
N LYS A 423 27.03 -20.60 -35.29
CA LYS A 423 25.89 -20.31 -34.41
C LYS A 423 24.97 -21.55 -34.32
N PRO A 424 24.47 -21.94 -33.13
CA PRO A 424 23.36 -22.86 -33.04
C PRO A 424 22.01 -22.13 -33.10
N LYS A 425 21.08 -22.74 -33.85
CA LYS A 425 19.65 -22.46 -33.92
C LYS A 425 19.01 -22.59 -32.53
N GLY A 426 18.18 -21.63 -32.16
CA GLY A 426 17.38 -21.70 -30.93
C GLY A 426 16.31 -22.79 -31.01
N PRO A 427 16.06 -23.54 -29.91
CA PRO A 427 14.83 -24.29 -29.75
C PRO A 427 13.76 -23.41 -29.10
N THR A 428 12.63 -23.38 -29.79
CA THR A 428 11.30 -22.91 -29.42
C THR A 428 10.95 -23.30 -27.97
N ALA A 429 10.55 -22.32 -27.16
CA ALA A 429 10.01 -22.58 -25.83
C ALA A 429 8.64 -23.26 -25.98
N VAL A 430 8.58 -24.51 -25.51
CA VAL A 430 7.35 -25.26 -25.30
C VAL A 430 6.80 -24.82 -23.93
N GLU A 431 5.58 -24.28 -23.90
CA GLU A 431 4.88 -24.01 -22.65
C GLU A 431 4.55 -25.34 -21.92
N PRO A 432 4.79 -25.43 -20.59
CA PRO A 432 4.29 -26.56 -19.83
C PRO A 432 2.76 -26.42 -19.61
N LYS A 433 2.05 -27.47 -19.98
CA LYS A 433 0.61 -27.69 -19.75
C LYS A 433 0.35 -28.16 -18.30
N GLY A 434 -0.41 -27.40 -17.51
CA GLY A 434 -1.16 -27.79 -16.28
C GLY A 434 -0.37 -28.44 -15.12
N GLY A 435 -0.67 -28.30 -13.84
CA GLY A 435 -1.71 -27.62 -13.06
C GLY A 435 -1.54 -28.13 -11.61
N ASP A 436 -1.55 -27.25 -10.61
CA ASP A 436 -1.64 -27.65 -9.20
C ASP A 436 -2.99 -27.17 -8.65
N GLU A 437 -3.71 -28.14 -8.11
CA GLU A 437 -5.10 -28.10 -7.66
C GLU A 437 -5.22 -27.29 -6.36
N TYR A 438 -5.42 -25.97 -6.45
CA TYR A 438 -5.74 -25.16 -5.27
C TYR A 438 -7.24 -25.24 -4.95
N ARG A 439 -7.58 -25.93 -3.85
CA ARG A 439 -8.89 -25.81 -3.19
C ARG A 439 -8.82 -24.76 -2.09
N PRO A 440 -9.66 -23.69 -2.14
CA PRO A 440 -9.78 -22.76 -1.04
C PRO A 440 -10.29 -23.46 0.22
N LYS A 441 -9.63 -23.23 1.38
CA LYS A 441 -9.94 -23.86 2.69
C LYS A 441 -11.39 -23.66 3.15
N ASP A 442 -12.06 -22.62 2.65
CA ASP A 442 -13.46 -22.31 2.99
C ASP A 442 -14.44 -23.38 2.46
N ALA A 443 -14.08 -24.08 1.37
CA ALA A 443 -14.83 -25.18 0.80
C ALA A 443 -14.66 -26.50 1.58
N GLU A 444 -13.51 -26.70 2.23
CA GLU A 444 -13.24 -27.87 3.10
C GLU A 444 -13.97 -27.76 4.44
N LEU A 445 -14.27 -26.53 4.87
CA LEU A 445 -14.92 -26.21 6.14
C LEU A 445 -16.46 -26.07 6.03
N GLY A 446 -17.03 -26.29 4.84
CA GLY A 446 -18.48 -26.26 4.63
C GLY A 446 -19.15 -24.89 4.80
N ILE A 447 -18.37 -23.80 4.74
CA ILE A 447 -18.86 -22.43 4.98
C ILE A 447 -19.50 -21.89 3.69
N LYS A 448 -20.80 -21.57 3.75
CA LYS A 448 -21.53 -21.01 2.60
C LYS A 448 -21.26 -19.51 2.46
N ASN A 449 -20.61 -19.10 1.39
CA ASN A 449 -20.43 -17.69 1.00
C ASN A 449 -20.76 -17.49 -0.50
N ALA A 450 -20.83 -16.24 -0.95
CA ALA A 450 -21.25 -15.88 -2.32
C ALA A 450 -20.29 -16.36 -3.44
N ALA A 451 -19.07 -16.78 -3.10
CA ALA A 451 -18.13 -17.42 -4.02
C ALA A 451 -18.44 -18.91 -4.23
N ASN A 452 -19.20 -19.54 -3.33
CA ASN A 452 -19.57 -20.95 -3.36
C ASN A 452 -20.99 -21.22 -3.90
N THR A 453 -21.73 -20.18 -4.34
CA THR A 453 -23.14 -20.30 -4.77
C THR A 453 -23.43 -19.83 -6.19
N LYS A 454 -22.41 -19.45 -6.96
CA LYS A 454 -22.51 -19.30 -8.42
C LYS A 454 -21.44 -20.15 -9.07
N GLU A 455 -21.84 -20.99 -10.01
CA GLU A 455 -20.94 -21.71 -10.92
C GLU A 455 -20.08 -20.70 -11.69
N LEU A 456 -18.94 -20.33 -11.08
CA LEU A 456 -17.78 -19.74 -11.73
C LEU A 456 -16.58 -20.63 -11.39
N VAL A 457 -16.76 -21.93 -11.56
CA VAL A 457 -15.64 -22.85 -11.79
C VAL A 457 -15.49 -22.90 -13.30
N ALA A 458 -14.64 -22.03 -13.84
CA ALA A 458 -14.24 -22.14 -15.24
C ALA A 458 -13.44 -23.44 -15.38
N ASP A 459 -14.07 -24.46 -15.97
CA ASP A 459 -13.40 -25.68 -16.40
C ASP A 459 -12.46 -25.30 -17.56
N THR A 460 -11.15 -25.28 -17.31
CA THR A 460 -10.12 -24.82 -18.26
C THR A 460 -9.86 -25.80 -19.41
N LYS A 461 -10.86 -26.60 -19.81
CA LYS A 461 -10.77 -27.59 -20.90
C LYS A 461 -11.61 -27.29 -22.14
N THR A 462 -12.26 -26.13 -22.25
CA THR A 462 -12.98 -25.77 -23.47
C THR A 462 -12.29 -24.63 -24.24
N GLU A 463 -11.88 -24.92 -25.47
CA GLU A 463 -11.45 -23.89 -26.42
C GLU A 463 -12.61 -22.94 -26.74
N PRO A 464 -12.36 -21.63 -26.91
CA PRO A 464 -13.40 -20.67 -27.24
C PRO A 464 -13.87 -20.90 -28.68
N LYS A 465 -15.12 -21.38 -28.83
CA LYS A 465 -15.86 -21.26 -30.09
C LYS A 465 -16.52 -19.89 -30.15
N ASP A 466 -16.44 -19.31 -31.34
CA ASP A 466 -17.05 -18.07 -31.82
C ASP A 466 -16.34 -16.77 -31.44
N GLY A 467 -15.49 -16.35 -32.38
CA GLY A 467 -14.78 -15.09 -32.36
C GLY A 467 -15.63 -13.88 -32.74
N LEU A 468 -15.15 -12.72 -32.32
CA LEU A 468 -15.40 -11.46 -33.03
C LEU A 468 -14.13 -11.13 -33.81
N GLN A 469 -14.22 -11.33 -35.12
CA GLN A 469 -13.24 -10.94 -36.13
C GLN A 469 -12.87 -9.46 -36.00
N GLY A 470 -11.58 -9.19 -36.19
CA GLY A 470 -11.01 -7.86 -36.10
C GLY A 470 -11.57 -6.88 -37.12
N VAL A 471 -11.65 -5.62 -36.72
CA VAL A 471 -11.56 -4.49 -37.63
C VAL A 471 -10.20 -3.86 -37.39
N THR A 472 -9.24 -4.20 -38.23
CA THR A 472 -7.96 -3.51 -38.33
C THR A 472 -8.24 -2.06 -38.73
N ALA A 473 -7.90 -1.10 -37.87
CA ALA A 473 -7.84 0.29 -38.26
C ALA A 473 -6.75 0.46 -39.34
N PRO A 474 -7.00 1.26 -40.40
CA PRO A 474 -6.01 1.43 -41.46
C PRO A 474 -4.75 2.12 -40.93
N PRO A 475 -3.56 1.82 -41.49
CA PRO A 475 -2.30 2.38 -41.02
C PRO A 475 -2.24 3.86 -41.39
N VAL A 476 -2.53 4.73 -40.44
CA VAL A 476 -2.32 6.17 -40.61
C VAL A 476 -0.84 6.42 -40.34
N THR A 477 -0.10 6.89 -41.35
CA THR A 477 1.34 7.17 -41.24
C THR A 477 1.63 8.12 -40.08
N LEU A 478 2.75 7.91 -39.38
CA LEU A 478 3.24 8.69 -38.22
C LEU A 478 3.09 10.22 -38.37
N PHE A 479 3.08 10.74 -39.59
CA PHE A 479 2.85 12.15 -39.93
C PHE A 479 1.49 12.71 -39.49
N ALA A 480 0.42 11.91 -39.42
CA ALA A 480 -0.92 12.41 -39.09
C ALA A 480 -1.11 12.74 -37.60
N TRP A 481 -0.39 12.05 -36.71
CA TRP A 481 -0.45 12.28 -35.26
C TRP A 481 0.17 13.60 -34.83
N TYR A 482 1.13 14.13 -35.59
CA TYR A 482 1.75 15.42 -35.30
C TYR A 482 1.01 16.60 -35.96
N ILE A 483 0.32 16.39 -37.09
CA ILE A 483 -0.39 17.47 -37.78
C ILE A 483 -1.77 17.74 -37.16
N LEU A 484 -2.47 16.71 -36.66
CA LEU A 484 -3.81 16.88 -36.05
C LEU A 484 -3.83 17.83 -34.84
N PRO A 485 -2.89 17.74 -33.87
CA PRO A 485 -2.80 18.70 -32.77
C PRO A 485 -2.48 20.12 -33.26
N ILE A 486 -1.59 20.26 -34.24
CA ILE A 486 -1.17 21.57 -34.79
C ILE A 486 -2.33 22.23 -35.54
N ALA A 487 -3.08 21.47 -36.35
CA ALA A 487 -4.25 21.95 -37.06
C ALA A 487 -5.40 22.30 -36.11
N ALA A 488 -5.58 21.52 -35.03
CA ALA A 488 -6.57 21.80 -34.00
C ALA A 488 -6.25 23.10 -33.23
N VAL A 489 -4.98 23.32 -32.86
CA VAL A 489 -4.53 24.56 -32.21
C VAL A 489 -4.63 25.75 -33.17
N GLY A 490 -4.25 25.59 -34.44
CA GLY A 490 -4.41 26.62 -35.48
C GLY A 490 -5.87 27.00 -35.72
N GLY A 491 -6.77 26.02 -35.79
CA GLY A 491 -8.22 26.23 -35.91
C GLY A 491 -8.82 26.92 -34.69
N TYR A 492 -8.39 26.55 -33.49
CA TYR A 492 -8.80 27.19 -32.24
C TYR A 492 -8.37 28.66 -32.18
N LEU A 493 -7.13 28.98 -32.56
CA LEU A 493 -6.63 30.35 -32.59
C LEU A 493 -7.36 31.22 -33.64
N LEU A 494 -7.67 30.67 -34.82
CA LEU A 494 -8.50 31.36 -35.83
C LEU A 494 -9.93 31.58 -35.35
N PHE A 495 -10.52 30.60 -34.66
CA PHE A 495 -11.85 30.71 -34.07
C PHE A 495 -11.93 31.80 -32.99
N VAL A 496 -10.95 31.86 -32.07
CA VAL A 496 -10.86 32.91 -31.04
C VAL A 496 -10.65 34.29 -31.70
N ARG A 497 -9.84 34.38 -32.76
CA ARG A 497 -9.58 35.63 -33.47
C ARG A 497 -10.80 36.12 -34.27
N SER A 498 -11.64 35.23 -34.80
CA SER A 498 -12.87 35.61 -35.53
C SER A 498 -13.99 36.13 -34.61
N ARG A 499 -14.04 35.68 -33.35
CA ARG A 499 -14.98 36.18 -32.33
C ARG A 499 -14.53 37.47 -31.61
N GLY A 500 -13.30 37.93 -31.84
CA GLY A 500 -12.73 39.14 -31.25
C GLY A 500 -13.14 40.48 -31.87
N LYS A 501 -13.99 40.51 -32.92
CA LYS A 501 -14.52 41.77 -33.47
C LYS A 501 -15.70 42.28 -32.63
N LYS A 502 -15.40 43.13 -31.65
CA LYS A 502 -16.40 43.92 -30.90
C LYS A 502 -17.26 44.73 -31.88
N LYS A 503 -18.59 44.56 -31.81
CA LYS A 503 -19.54 45.49 -32.45
C LYS A 503 -19.34 46.88 -31.84
N ALA A 504 -19.24 47.89 -32.71
CA ALA A 504 -19.09 49.28 -32.33
C ALA A 504 -20.25 49.76 -31.43
N TYR A 505 -19.90 50.52 -30.41
CA TYR A 505 -20.78 51.26 -29.51
C TYR A 505 -21.79 52.10 -30.31
N ARG A 506 -23.09 51.96 -30.01
CA ARG A 506 -24.10 52.95 -30.38
C ARG A 506 -24.47 53.72 -29.11
N GLN A 507 -23.97 54.94 -29.00
CA GLN A 507 -24.40 55.87 -27.95
C GLN A 507 -25.89 56.19 -28.15
N VAL A 508 -26.66 56.10 -27.06
CA VAL A 508 -28.03 56.61 -26.99
C VAL A 508 -27.96 58.00 -26.35
N PRO A 509 -28.52 59.07 -26.95
CA PRO A 509 -28.49 60.39 -26.36
C PRO A 509 -29.54 60.50 -25.24
N ARG A 510 -29.15 61.18 -24.16
CA ARG A 510 -30.03 61.62 -23.07
C ARG A 510 -31.17 62.50 -23.60
N LYS A 511 -32.38 62.25 -23.10
CA LYS A 511 -33.36 63.28 -22.76
C LYS A 511 -33.93 62.97 -21.39
#